data_AF-A0A932T8L6-F1
#
_entry.id   AF-A0A932T8L6-F1
#
_cell.length_a   1.000
_cell.length_b   1.000
_cell.length_c   1.000
_cell.angle_alpha   90.00
_cell.angle_beta   90.00
_cell.angle_gamma   90.00
#
_symmetry.space_group_name_H-M   'P 1'
#
loop_
_entity.id
_entity.type
_entity.pdbx_description
1 polymer ?
#
loop_
_entity_poly.entity_id
_entity_poly.type
_entity_poly.pdbx_seq_one_letter_code
_entity_poly.pdbx_strand_id
1 'polypeptide(L)' 'MTVIDTSERIKLKAHDLFMQYGLRSVSMDDIATQLGISKKTIYQFYADKDELVDAFVNE' A
#
# COMPACT_ATOMS: atom_id res chain seq x y z
N MET A 1 -13.30 18.57 -3.45
CA MET A 1 -12.37 18.09 -2.41
C MET A 1 -12.68 16.62 -2.19
N THR A 2 -11.99 15.72 -2.90
CA THR A 2 -12.25 14.28 -2.73
C THR A 2 -11.57 13.82 -1.45
N VAL A 3 -12.32 13.27 -0.51
CA VAL A 3 -11.75 12.65 0.69
C VAL A 3 -11.22 11.30 0.26
N ILE A 4 -9.90 11.16 0.18
CA ILE A 4 -9.25 9.87 -0.09
C ILE A 4 -9.27 9.08 1.21
N ASP A 5 -9.91 7.91 1.21
CA ASP A 5 -9.93 7.03 2.38
C ASP A 5 -8.54 6.41 2.65
N THR A 6 -8.38 5.82 3.83
CA THR A 6 -7.09 5.24 4.25
C THR A 6 -6.63 4.10 3.33
N SER A 7 -7.55 3.29 2.80
CA SER A 7 -7.23 2.18 1.90
C SER A 7 -6.64 2.72 0.60
N GLU A 8 -7.27 3.73 0.01
CA GLU A 8 -6.78 4.39 -1.21
C GLU A 8 -5.43 5.08 -0.98
N ARG A 9 -5.22 5.69 0.19
CA ARG A 9 -3.90 6.24 0.54
C ARG A 9 -2.81 5.17 0.60
N ILE A 10 -3.14 3.98 1.12
CA ILE A 10 -2.22 2.83 1.16
C ILE A 10 -1.90 2.37 -0.26
N LYS A 11 -2.94 2.17 -1.09
CA LYS A 11 -2.81 1.74 -2.49
C LYS A 11 -1.88 2.66 -3.29
N LEU A 12 -2.14 3.98 -3.24
CA LEU A 12 -1.35 4.97 -3.96
C LEU A 12 0.12 5.00 -3.51
N LYS A 13 0.37 4.93 -2.19
CA LYS A 13 1.75 4.93 -1.69
C LYS A 13 2.48 3.63 -2.03
N ALA A 14 1.81 2.49 -1.94
CA ALA A 14 2.39 1.21 -2.34
C ALA A 14 2.76 1.22 -3.83
N HIS A 15 1.88 1.72 -4.68
CA HIS A 15 2.13 1.91 -6.11
C HIS A 15 3.38 2.76 -6.38
N ASP A 16 3.51 3.94 -5.74
CA ASP A 16 4.69 4.80 -5.88
C ASP A 16 5.99 4.03 -5.55
N LEU A 17 5.99 3.30 -4.42
CA LEU A 17 7.15 2.55 -3.97
C LEU A 17 7.47 1.37 -4.90
N PHE A 18 6.45 0.66 -5.38
CA PHE A 18 6.61 -0.45 -6.31
C PHE A 18 7.21 0.02 -7.64
N MET A 19 6.79 1.19 -8.15
CA MET A 19 7.36 1.76 -9.37
C MET A 19 8.80 2.25 -9.17
N GLN A 20 9.13 2.76 -7.98
CA GLN A 20 10.45 3.29 -7.70
C GLN A 20 11.50 2.19 -7.40
N TYR A 21 11.12 1.15 -6.66
CA TYR A 21 12.05 0.16 -6.12
C TYR A 21 11.82 -1.27 -6.65
N GLY A 22 10.74 -1.47 -7.39
CA GLY A 22 10.29 -2.78 -7.87
C GLY A 22 9.48 -3.54 -6.82
N LEU A 23 8.51 -4.35 -7.27
CA LEU A 23 7.60 -5.08 -6.37
C LEU A 23 8.36 -5.87 -5.30
N ARG A 24 9.37 -6.67 -5.66
CA ARG A 24 10.08 -7.56 -4.71
C ARG A 24 10.81 -6.80 -3.59
N SER A 25 11.27 -5.59 -3.85
CA SER A 25 12.09 -4.81 -2.93
C SER A 25 11.28 -4.08 -1.85
N VAL A 26 9.99 -3.87 -2.09
CA VAL A 26 9.11 -3.14 -1.18
C VAL A 26 8.42 -4.10 -0.21
N SER A 27 8.53 -3.83 1.08
CA SER A 27 7.82 -4.56 2.13
C SER A 27 6.59 -3.80 2.63
N MET A 28 5.71 -4.50 3.34
CA MET A 28 4.59 -3.85 4.05
C MET A 28 5.07 -2.87 5.14
N ASP A 29 6.28 -3.08 5.68
CA ASP A 29 6.87 -2.17 6.67
C ASP A 29 7.35 -0.86 6.03
N ASP A 30 7.89 -0.91 4.81
CA ASP A 30 8.29 0.28 4.07
C ASP A 30 7.09 1.18 3.78
N ILE A 31 5.97 0.56 3.36
CA ILE A 31 4.72 1.26 3.08
C ILE A 31 4.19 1.92 4.37
N ALA A 32 4.17 1.18 5.48
CA ALA A 32 3.73 1.69 6.78
C ALA A 32 4.57 2.88 7.25
N THR A 33 5.90 2.75 7.13
CA THR A 33 6.88 3.77 7.51
C THR A 33 6.69 5.04 6.67
N GLN A 34 6.56 4.91 5.36
CA GLN A 34 6.38 6.05 4.44
C GLN A 34 5.03 6.76 4.62
N LEU A 35 4.01 6.05 5.10
CA LEU A 35 2.69 6.62 5.41
C LEU A 35 2.59 7.18 6.83
N GLY A 36 3.55 6.87 7.71
CA GLY A 36 3.47 7.20 9.13
C GLY A 36 2.33 6.48 9.86
N ILE A 37 1.99 5.25 9.42
CA ILE A 37 0.92 4.44 10.03
C ILE A 37 1.50 3.12 10.57
N SER A 38 0.72 2.45 11.41
CA SER A 38 1.11 1.11 11.87
C SER A 38 0.93 0.08 10.76
N LYS A 39 1.79 -0.94 10.72
CA LYS A 39 1.61 -2.11 9.85
C LYS A 39 0.25 -2.78 10.07
N LYS A 40 -0.24 -2.79 11.32
CA LYS A 40 -1.58 -3.28 11.68
C LYS A 40 -2.69 -2.54 10.92
N THR A 41 -2.54 -1.24 10.68
CA THR A 41 -3.50 -0.44 9.91
C THR A 41 -3.56 -0.92 8.46
N ILE A 42 -2.42 -1.28 7.85
CA ILE A 42 -2.40 -1.84 6.49
C ILE A 42 -3.14 -3.19 6.47
N TYR A 43 -2.86 -4.06 7.44
CA TYR A 43 -3.50 -5.37 7.55
C TYR A 43 -5.01 -5.34 7.86
N GLN A 44 -5.58 -4.18 8.18
CA GLN A 44 -7.03 -4.02 8.28
C GLN A 44 -7.73 -3.96 6.91
N PHE A 45 -6.98 -3.60 5.87
CA PHE A 45 -7.49 -3.43 4.50
C PHE A 45 -6.94 -4.49 3.53
N TYR A 46 -5.71 -4.92 3.72
CA TYR A 46 -5.02 -5.88 2.86
C TYR A 46 -4.32 -6.94 3.71
N ALA A 47 -4.74 -8.19 3.63
CA ALA A 47 -4.24 -9.31 4.42
C ALA A 47 -2.76 -9.60 4.15
N ASP A 48 -2.30 -9.33 2.93
CA ASP A 48 -0.90 -9.45 2.54
C ASP A 48 -0.55 -8.51 1.39
N LYS A 49 0.70 -8.63 0.92
CA LYS A 49 1.22 -7.81 -0.17
C LYS A 49 0.63 -8.20 -1.52
N ASP A 50 0.26 -9.46 -1.70
CA ASP A 50 -0.29 -9.94 -2.97
C ASP A 50 -1.71 -9.38 -3.14
N GLU A 51 -2.52 -9.33 -2.08
CA GLU A 51 -3.84 -8.66 -2.12
C GLU A 51 -3.72 -7.16 -2.42
N LEU A 52 -2.72 -6.49 -1.84
CA LEU A 52 -2.44 -5.08 -2.14
C LEU A 52 -1.96 -4.88 -3.60
N VAL A 53 -1.25 -5.87 -4.16
CA VAL A 53 -0.84 -5.89 -5.56
C VAL A 53 -2.06 -6.11 -6.46
N ASP A 54 -2.91 -7.07 -6.14
CA ASP A 54 -4.12 -7.36 -6.90
C ASP A 54 -5.10 -6.17 -6.91
N ALA A 55 -5.14 -5.41 -5.81
CA ALA A 55 -5.94 -4.19 -5.70
C ALA A 55 -5.52 -3.07 -6.69
N PHE A 56 -4.32 -3.13 -7.27
CA PHE A 56 -3.93 -2.20 -8.36
C PHE A 56 -4.05 -2.83 -9.76
N VAL A 57 -3.86 -4.14 -9.90
CA VAL A 57 -3.84 -4.80 -11.23
C VAL A 57 -5.25 -4.92 -11.82
N ASN A 58 -6.26 -5.07 -10.97
CA ASN A 58 -7.63 -5.37 -11.39
C ASN A 58 -8.52 -4.12 -11.58
N GLU A 59 -7.92 -2.97 -11.91
CA GLU A 59 -8.60 -1.69 -12.18
C GLU A 59 -8.32 -1.21 -13.61
#